data_AF-A0A8I0S9X3-F1
#
_entry.id   AF-A0A8I0S9X3-F1
#
_cell.length_a   1.000
_cell.length_b   1.000
_cell.length_c   1.000
_cell.angle_alpha   90.00
_cell.angle_beta   90.00
_cell.angle_gamma   90.00
#
_symmetry.space_group_name_H-M   'P 1'
#
loop_
_entity.id
_entity.type
_entity.pdbx_description
1 polymer ?
#
loop_
_entity_poly.entity_id
_entity_poly.type
_entity_poly.pdbx_seq_one_letter_code
_entity_poly.pdbx_strand_id
1 'polypeptide(L)' 'MQPLRVTYKQACELLAIKRDALRNLTLNDATFPKPYKYGKTRQAPVYFDYADLVEWHNSQKINRVSG' A
#
# COMPACT_ATOMS: atom_id res chain seq x y z
N MET A 1 6.38 -5.77 -17.53
CA MET A 1 5.28 -4.80 -17.32
C MET A 1 4.93 -4.79 -15.84
N GLN A 2 4.83 -3.62 -15.22
CA GLN A 2 4.37 -3.50 -13.83
C GLN A 2 2.83 -3.46 -13.81
N PRO A 3 2.17 -4.12 -12.85
CA PRO A 3 0.71 -4.09 -12.75
C PRO A 3 0.25 -2.72 -12.25
N LEU A 4 -0.86 -2.20 -12.79
CA LEU A 4 -1.48 -0.97 -12.28
C LEU A 4 -2.06 -1.17 -10.88
N ARG A 5 -2.56 -2.38 -10.61
CA ARG A 5 -3.25 -2.72 -9.37
C ARG A 5 -2.52 -3.86 -8.70
N VAL A 6 -2.27 -3.72 -7.40
CA VAL A 6 -1.68 -4.79 -6.60
C VAL A 6 -2.66 -5.23 -5.52
N THR A 7 -2.76 -6.53 -5.34
CA THR A 7 -3.55 -7.10 -4.25
C THR A 7 -2.91 -6.79 -2.90
N TYR A 8 -3.68 -6.95 -1.84
CA TYR A 8 -3.16 -6.83 -0.47
C TYR A 8 -1.93 -7.71 -0.19
N LYS A 9 -1.90 -8.93 -0.75
CA LYS A 9 -0.76 -9.85 -0.61
C LYS A 9 0.47 -9.30 -1.34
N GLN A 10 0.31 -8.84 -2.57
CA GLN A 10 1.41 -8.25 -3.34
C GLN A 10 1.94 -6.96 -2.70
N ALA A 11 1.08 -6.12 -2.13
CA ALA A 11 1.51 -4.94 -1.39
C ALA A 11 2.39 -5.31 -0.17
N CYS A 12 2.04 -6.38 0.54
CA CYS A 12 2.88 -6.93 1.62
C CYS A 12 4.25 -7.37 1.11
N GLU A 13 4.30 -8.08 -0.03
CA GLU A 13 5.54 -8.57 -0.64
C GLU A 13 6.43 -7.41 -1.13
N LEU A 14 5.84 -6.42 -1.81
CA LEU A 14 6.56 -5.23 -2.31
C LEU A 14 7.21 -4.42 -1.20
N LEU A 15 6.51 -4.28 -0.07
CA LEU A 15 6.99 -3.52 1.09
C LEU A 15 7.79 -4.39 2.07
N ALA A 16 7.91 -5.70 1.82
CA ALA A 16 8.53 -6.68 2.71
C ALA A 16 7.97 -6.66 4.15
N ILE A 17 6.65 -6.54 4.30
CA ILE A 17 5.94 -6.47 5.60
C ILE A 17 4.85 -7.53 5.73
N LYS A 18 4.40 -7.78 6.96
CA LYS A 18 3.25 -8.66 7.24
C LYS A 18 1.93 -7.92 7.07
N ARG A 19 0.82 -8.67 6.93
CA ARG A 19 -0.53 -8.10 6.79
C ARG A 19 -0.91 -7.16 7.93
N ASP A 20 -0.58 -7.48 9.17
CA ASP A 20 -0.93 -6.63 10.31
C ASP A 20 -0.19 -5.29 10.26
N ALA A 21 1.07 -5.29 9.82
CA ALA A 21 1.85 -4.08 9.63
C ALA A 21 1.27 -3.23 8.48
N LEU A 22 0.89 -3.86 7.35
CA LEU A 22 0.22 -3.15 6.25
C LEU A 22 -1.11 -2.55 6.71
N ARG A 23 -1.89 -3.27 7.53
CA ARG A 23 -3.14 -2.78 8.11
C ARG A 23 -2.89 -1.57 9.02
N ASN A 24 -1.89 -1.66 9.89
CA ASN A 24 -1.54 -0.55 10.77
C ASN A 24 -1.09 0.69 9.97
N LEU A 25 -0.32 0.52 8.90
CA LEU A 25 0.03 1.61 7.99
C LEU A 25 -1.22 2.27 7.40
N THR A 26 -2.15 1.48 6.85
CA THR A 26 -3.38 2.03 6.26
C THR A 26 -4.29 2.76 7.26
N LEU A 27 -4.16 2.48 8.56
CA LEU A 27 -4.98 3.09 9.62
C LEU A 27 -4.31 4.31 10.25
N ASN A 28 -2.99 4.26 10.46
CA ASN A 28 -2.26 5.22 11.27
C ASN A 28 -1.45 6.22 10.45
N ASP A 29 -1.07 5.89 9.21
CA ASP A 29 -0.35 6.79 8.32
C ASP A 29 -1.33 7.41 7.32
N ALA A 30 -1.65 8.69 7.52
CA ALA A 30 -2.54 9.45 6.64
C ALA A 30 -1.97 9.67 5.23
N THR A 31 -0.65 9.54 5.07
CA THR A 31 0.03 9.67 3.77
C THR A 31 0.11 8.34 3.02
N PHE A 32 -0.20 7.22 3.68
CA PHE A 32 -0.17 5.91 3.06
C PHE A 32 -1.31 5.72 2.04
N PRO A 33 -1.06 5.11 0.87
CA PRO A 33 -2.09 4.89 -0.15
C PRO A 33 -3.27 4.08 0.37
N LYS A 34 -4.48 4.62 0.16
CA LYS A 34 -5.70 3.95 0.63
C LYS A 34 -6.08 2.79 -0.28
N PRO A 35 -6.35 1.60 0.29
CA PRO A 35 -6.86 0.50 -0.51
C PRO A 35 -8.26 0.81 -1.02
N TYR A 36 -8.57 0.38 -2.24
CA TYR A 36 -9.92 0.44 -2.79
C TYR A 36 -10.50 -0.96 -2.97
N LYS A 37 -11.79 -1.09 -2.65
CA LYS A 37 -12.52 -2.35 -2.68
C LYS A 37 -13.30 -2.47 -3.98
N TYR A 38 -13.11 -3.56 -4.70
CA TYR A 38 -13.82 -3.81 -5.95
C TYR A 38 -15.03 -4.72 -5.72
N GLY A 39 -16.11 -4.12 -5.22
CA GLY A 39 -17.38 -4.79 -4.94
C GLY A 39 -17.92 -4.52 -3.54
N LYS A 40 -19.22 -4.82 -3.35
CA LYS A 40 -19.93 -4.52 -2.10
C LYS A 40 -19.86 -5.66 -1.06
N THR A 41 -19.54 -6.89 -1.48
CA THR A 41 -19.56 -8.07 -0.61
C THR A 41 -18.37 -8.08 0.37
N ARG A 42 -18.49 -8.81 1.50
CA ARG A 42 -17.37 -8.97 2.45
C ARG A 42 -16.13 -9.61 1.81
N GLN A 43 -16.32 -10.49 0.83
CA GLN A 43 -15.26 -11.19 0.11
C GLN A 43 -14.74 -10.46 -1.12
N ALA A 44 -15.20 -9.23 -1.37
CA ALA A 44 -14.76 -8.49 -2.54
C ALA A 44 -13.26 -8.16 -2.44
N PRO A 45 -12.50 -8.31 -3.53
CA PRO A 45 -11.07 -8.08 -3.54
C PRO A 45 -10.74 -6.61 -3.26
N VAL A 46 -9.60 -6.41 -2.62
CA VAL A 46 -9.07 -5.10 -2.25
C VAL A 46 -7.73 -4.92 -2.94
N TYR A 47 -7.57 -3.76 -3.57
CA TYR A 47 -6.39 -3.41 -4.35
C TYR A 47 -5.77 -2.10 -3.87
N PHE A 48 -4.50 -1.93 -4.18
CA PHE A 48 -3.76 -0.68 -4.09
C PHE A 48 -3.28 -0.30 -5.49
N ASP A 49 -3.07 0.98 -5.73
CA ASP A 49 -2.36 1.43 -6.92
C ASP A 49 -0.86 1.23 -6.73
N TYR A 50 -0.19 0.69 -7.75
CA TYR A 50 1.24 0.46 -7.69
C TYR A 50 2.05 1.76 -7.65
N ALA A 51 1.65 2.76 -8.44
CA ALA A 51 2.37 4.02 -8.54
C ALA A 51 2.33 4.76 -7.19
N ASP A 52 1.17 4.80 -6.53
CA ASP A 52 1.01 5.42 -5.22
C ASP A 52 1.90 4.78 -4.14
N LEU A 53 2.02 3.44 -4.15
CA LEU A 53 2.90 2.71 -3.22
C LEU A 53 4.37 3.06 -3.43
N VAL A 54 4.79 3.20 -4.69
CA VAL A 54 6.17 3.60 -5.04
C VAL A 54 6.43 5.05 -4.65
N GLU A 55 5.49 5.95 -4.93
CA GLU A 55 5.59 7.36 -4.57
C GLU A 55 5.69 7.54 -3.05
N TRP A 56 4.81 6.88 -2.28
CA TRP A 56 4.89 6.90 -0.82
C TRP A 56 6.23 6.35 -0.33
N HIS A 57 6.72 5.23 -0.87
CA HIS A 57 8.02 4.70 -0.48
C HIS A 57 9.16 5.71 -0.75
N ASN A 58 9.10 6.42 -1.89
CA ASN A 58 10.08 7.42 -2.25
C ASN A 58 10.03 8.66 -1.32
N SER A 59 8.85 9.11 -0.92
CA SER A 59 8.72 10.21 0.03
C SER A 59 9.30 9.86 1.41
N GLN A 60 9.15 8.61 1.86
CA GLN A 60 9.78 8.11 3.09
C GLN A 60 11.31 8.14 3.01
N LYS A 61 11.91 7.85 1.84
CA LYS A 61 13.38 7.94 1.67
C LYS A 61 13.87 9.38 1.78
N ILE A 62 13.17 10.33 1.17
CA ILE A 62 13.53 11.77 1.24
C ILE A 62 13.48 12.25 2.69
N ASN A 63 12.40 11.92 3.41
CA ASN A 63 12.25 12.29 4.81
C ASN A 63 13.32 11.67 5.74
N ARG A 64 13.88 10.51 5.37
CA ARG A 64 14.99 9.87 6.10
C ARG A 64 16.36 10.49 5.82
N VAL A 65 16.55 11.11 4.65
CA VAL A 65 17.84 11.73 4.26
C VAL A 65 17.95 13.17 4.78
N SER A 66 16.82 13.81 5.10
CA SER A 66 16.75 15.16 5.64
C SER A 66 16.73 15.23 7.18
N GLY A 67 16.95 14.11 7.88
CA GLY A 67 16.91 13.98 9.34
C GLY A 67 18.26 13.58 9.92
#